data_AF-A0AAW5LPC2-F1
#
_entry.id   AF-A0AAW5LPC2-F1
#
_cell.length_a   1.000
_cell.length_b   1.000
_cell.length_c   1.000
_cell.angle_alpha   90.00
_cell.angle_beta   90.00
_cell.angle_gamma   90.00
#
_symmetry.space_group_name_H-M   'P 1'
#
loop_
_entity.id
_entity.type
_entity.pdbx_description
1 polymer ?
#
loop_
_entity_poly.entity_id
_entity_poly.type
_entity_poly.pdbx_seq_one_letter_code
_entity_poly.pdbx_strand_id
1 'polypeptide(L)'
;MNLRIIRLQFVIAFLILTSISMLHLYEAYRSYGTFGLLENTPYTQSLLFDSFSGVPLIYLLIMPLAVSVGVSDIYIQDRKQNLLHYAYMYQLRKNVDLKVILYSSVVAALLVITPLIMNFIGEFLILPNILPERFTNKPLGFFTTYTLNASLYYAMPILYILLYILLVGMWAATMNVLSITLSLYTNKRIYAIIGSFIFQIILIILTNFTDEPYIAPPIYFLLVKTGFMYINVLPILLTFILYVSLSIYFYIRGMRKYELD
;
A
#
# COMPACT_ATOMS: atom_id res chain seq x y z
N MET A 1 -7.04 31.18 -15.82
CA MET A 1 -7.44 29.91 -15.17
C MET A 1 -6.19 29.05 -15.05
N ASN A 2 -5.36 29.29 -14.03
CA ASN A 2 -4.06 28.64 -13.92
C ASN A 2 -4.21 27.30 -13.20
N LEU A 3 -4.01 26.21 -13.94
CA LEU A 3 -3.69 24.88 -13.38
C LEU A 3 -2.47 25.04 -12.47
N ARG A 4 -2.68 25.12 -11.16
CA ARG A 4 -1.56 25.18 -10.22
C ARG A 4 -1.87 24.43 -8.94
N ILE A 5 -2.20 23.14 -9.04
CA ILE A 5 -2.41 22.30 -7.85
C ILE A 5 -1.84 20.89 -8.07
N ILE A 6 -0.60 20.81 -8.55
CA ILE A 6 0.27 19.73 -8.07
C ILE A 6 0.73 20.22 -6.69
N ARG A 7 0.09 19.72 -5.62
CA ARG A 7 0.49 20.05 -4.25
C ARG A 7 1.84 19.39 -3.99
N LEU A 8 2.77 20.17 -3.45
CA LEU A 8 4.13 19.72 -3.12
C LEU A 8 4.13 18.44 -2.28
N GLN A 9 3.14 18.26 -1.40
CA GLN A 9 2.99 17.06 -0.55
C GLN A 9 2.85 15.77 -1.37
N PHE A 10 2.01 15.78 -2.41
CA PHE A 10 1.83 14.62 -3.29
C PHE A 10 3.12 14.29 -4.05
N VAL A 11 3.80 15.32 -4.56
CA VAL A 11 5.08 15.15 -5.27
C VAL A 11 6.14 14.60 -4.36
N ILE A 12 6.27 15.11 -3.13
CA ILE A 12 7.23 14.61 -2.15
C ILE A 12 6.93 13.14 -1.84
N ALA A 13 5.68 12.78 -1.57
CA ALA A 13 5.30 11.39 -1.30
C ALA A 13 5.65 10.46 -2.48
N PHE A 14 5.34 10.89 -3.71
CA PHE A 14 5.67 10.16 -4.92
C PHE A 14 7.19 10.01 -5.11
N LEU A 15 7.96 11.10 -4.93
CA LEU A 15 9.42 11.09 -5.02
C LEU A 15 10.06 10.19 -3.98
N ILE A 16 9.54 10.14 -2.75
CA ILE A 16 10.02 9.24 -1.70
C ILE A 16 9.81 7.78 -2.13
N LEU A 17 8.59 7.41 -2.51
CA LEU A 17 8.28 6.02 -2.89
C LEU A 17 9.05 5.59 -4.15
N THR A 18 9.18 6.47 -5.15
CA THR A 18 9.99 6.19 -6.34
C THR A 18 11.48 6.10 -6.02
N SER A 19 12.01 6.94 -5.13
CA SER A 19 13.40 6.85 -4.68
C SER A 19 13.69 5.51 -4.01
N ILE A 20 12.78 5.05 -3.13
CA ILE A 20 12.91 3.73 -2.48
C ILE A 20 12.89 2.60 -3.53
N SER A 21 11.98 2.68 -4.50
CA SER A 21 11.92 1.75 -5.65
C SER A 21 13.22 1.74 -6.47
N MET A 22 13.83 2.90 -6.71
CA MET A 22 15.08 3.02 -7.47
C MET A 22 16.29 2.54 -6.65
N LEU A 23 16.30 2.76 -5.34
CA LEU A 23 17.31 2.21 -4.44
C LEU A 23 17.29 0.68 -4.46
N HIS A 24 16.09 0.08 -4.44
CA HIS A 24 15.94 -1.36 -4.59
C HIS A 24 16.48 -1.87 -5.94
N LEU A 25 16.17 -1.20 -7.06
CA LEU A 25 16.74 -1.55 -8.37
C LEU A 25 18.27 -1.48 -8.39
N TYR A 26 18.84 -0.47 -7.74
CA TYR A 26 20.28 -0.32 -7.63
C TYR A 26 20.91 -1.46 -6.79
N GLU A 27 20.28 -1.85 -5.68
CA GLU A 27 20.69 -3.01 -4.88
C GLU A 27 20.59 -4.31 -5.68
N ALA A 28 19.51 -4.51 -6.43
CA ALA A 28 19.31 -5.68 -7.28
C ALA A 28 20.39 -5.77 -8.37
N TYR A 29 20.70 -4.64 -9.03
CA TYR A 29 21.79 -4.56 -10.00
C TYR A 29 23.15 -4.92 -9.38
N ARG A 30 23.49 -4.32 -8.24
CA ARG A 30 24.79 -4.52 -7.59
C ARG A 30 24.95 -5.94 -7.05
N SER A 31 23.88 -6.52 -6.51
CA SER A 31 23.93 -7.82 -5.84
C SER A 31 23.80 -8.98 -6.82
N TYR A 32 22.95 -8.83 -7.84
CA TYR A 32 22.52 -9.94 -8.70
C TYR A 32 22.82 -9.73 -10.19
N GLY A 33 23.04 -8.48 -10.63
CA GLY A 33 23.35 -8.16 -12.02
C GLY A 33 24.75 -8.60 -12.45
N THR A 34 25.70 -8.77 -11.52
CA THR A 34 27.08 -9.19 -11.82
C THR A 34 27.42 -10.60 -11.37
N PHE A 35 26.74 -11.14 -10.34
CA PHE A 35 26.96 -12.48 -9.78
C PHE A 35 25.62 -13.19 -9.58
N GLY A 36 25.43 -14.38 -10.17
CA GLY A 36 24.22 -15.19 -9.94
C GLY A 36 23.04 -14.90 -10.87
N LEU A 37 23.31 -14.44 -12.10
CA LEU A 37 22.30 -14.17 -13.15
C LEU A 37 21.30 -15.33 -13.32
N LEU A 38 21.72 -16.58 -13.24
CA LEU A 38 20.85 -17.73 -13.51
C LEU A 38 19.91 -18.09 -12.34
N GLU A 39 20.16 -17.60 -11.13
CA GLU A 39 19.33 -17.92 -9.95
C GLU A 39 18.35 -16.79 -9.60
N ASN A 40 18.59 -15.57 -10.06
CA ASN A 40 17.85 -14.37 -9.68
C ASN A 40 17.11 -13.77 -10.89
N THR A 41 15.79 -13.73 -10.78
CA THR A 41 14.90 -13.26 -11.85
C THR A 41 14.02 -12.11 -11.34
N PRO A 42 13.38 -11.33 -12.23
CA PRO A 42 12.38 -10.36 -11.83
C PRO A 42 11.25 -10.97 -10.99
N TYR A 43 11.00 -12.29 -11.11
CA TYR A 43 9.94 -12.97 -10.39
C TYR A 43 10.29 -13.33 -8.94
N THR A 44 11.57 -13.28 -8.61
CA THR A 44 12.10 -13.67 -7.30
C THR A 44 12.64 -12.48 -6.53
N GLN A 45 13.08 -11.45 -7.27
CA GLN A 45 13.71 -10.25 -6.74
C GLN A 45 12.82 -9.02 -6.83
N SER A 46 11.56 -9.13 -7.29
CA SER A 46 10.60 -8.03 -7.23
C SER A 46 10.56 -7.41 -5.84
N LEU A 47 10.41 -6.09 -5.73
CA LEU A 47 10.44 -5.38 -4.44
C LEU A 47 9.50 -5.99 -3.39
N LEU A 48 8.36 -6.58 -3.75
CA LEU A 48 7.46 -7.21 -2.75
C LEU A 48 7.87 -8.65 -2.37
N PHE A 49 8.83 -9.22 -3.08
CA PHE A 49 9.24 -10.63 -3.10
C PHE A 49 10.69 -10.82 -2.65
N ASP A 50 11.53 -9.79 -2.71
CA ASP A 50 12.90 -9.85 -2.21
C ASP A 50 12.92 -10.02 -0.68
N SER A 51 13.59 -11.07 -0.21
CA SER A 51 13.80 -11.35 1.23
C SER A 51 15.14 -10.85 1.75
N PHE A 52 16.08 -10.54 0.85
CA PHE A 52 17.47 -10.27 1.20
C PHE A 52 17.72 -8.76 1.31
N SER A 53 16.91 -7.93 0.67
CA SER A 53 16.88 -6.49 0.90
C SER A 53 15.96 -6.10 2.07
N GLY A 54 16.38 -5.10 2.85
CA GLY A 54 15.53 -4.42 3.83
C GLY A 54 14.63 -3.34 3.22
N VAL A 55 14.85 -2.99 1.94
CA VAL A 55 14.11 -1.94 1.21
C VAL A 55 12.61 -2.22 1.08
N PRO A 56 12.15 -3.47 0.83
CA PRO A 56 10.73 -3.82 0.81
C PRO A 56 9.99 -3.45 2.09
N LEU A 57 10.62 -3.72 3.24
CA LEU A 57 10.07 -3.41 4.56
C LEU A 57 9.95 -1.89 4.75
N ILE A 58 10.98 -1.13 4.36
CA ILE A 58 10.96 0.34 4.42
C ILE A 58 9.82 0.89 3.56
N TYR A 59 9.66 0.38 2.33
CA TYR A 59 8.59 0.79 1.42
C TYR A 59 7.20 0.60 2.04
N LEU A 60 6.92 -0.61 2.55
CA LEU A 60 5.62 -0.95 3.14
C LEU A 60 5.38 -0.26 4.48
N LEU A 61 6.43 0.07 5.23
CA LEU A 61 6.32 0.79 6.50
C LEU A 61 6.02 2.28 6.28
N ILE A 62 6.63 2.91 5.26
CA ILE A 62 6.42 4.33 4.96
C ILE A 62 5.16 4.58 4.13
N MET A 63 4.69 3.57 3.39
CA MET A 63 3.51 3.65 2.52
C MET A 63 2.28 4.29 3.20
N PRO A 64 1.84 3.88 4.42
CA PRO A 64 0.69 4.51 5.07
C PRO A 64 0.89 6.01 5.29
N LEU A 65 2.10 6.43 5.66
CA LEU A 65 2.45 7.83 5.89
C LEU A 65 2.52 8.60 4.56
N ALA A 66 3.10 8.01 3.52
CA ALA A 66 3.16 8.59 2.18
C ALA A 66 1.75 8.84 1.60
N VAL A 67 0.84 7.87 1.76
CA VAL A 67 -0.58 8.03 1.38
C VAL A 67 -1.26 9.12 2.22
N SER A 68 -1.06 9.10 3.53
CA SER A 68 -1.68 10.06 4.44
C SER A 68 -1.23 11.50 4.18
N VAL A 69 0.07 11.75 3.98
CA VAL A 69 0.62 13.08 3.66
C VAL A 69 0.31 13.45 2.21
N GLY A 70 0.48 12.51 1.29
CA GLY A 70 0.39 12.75 -0.14
C GLY A 70 -1.04 12.90 -0.65
N VAL A 71 -2.04 12.36 0.05
CA VAL A 71 -3.44 12.35 -0.41
C VAL A 71 -4.42 12.76 0.69
N SER A 72 -4.47 12.03 1.82
CA SER A 72 -5.46 12.27 2.88
C SER A 72 -5.40 13.69 3.43
N ASP A 73 -4.19 14.20 3.67
CA ASP A 73 -3.97 15.54 4.23
C ASP A 73 -4.39 16.65 3.26
N ILE A 74 -4.12 16.47 1.96
CA ILE A 74 -4.57 17.41 0.91
C ILE A 74 -6.09 17.48 0.92
N TYR A 75 -6.77 16.33 0.94
CA TYR A 75 -8.23 16.27 1.01
C TYR A 75 -8.78 17.06 2.21
N ILE A 76 -8.20 16.86 3.40
CA ILE A 76 -8.64 17.55 4.61
C ILE A 76 -8.37 19.07 4.54
N GLN A 77 -7.26 19.50 3.94
CA GLN A 77 -6.97 20.91 3.71
C GLN A 77 -7.97 21.55 2.75
N ASP A 78 -8.23 20.90 1.61
CA ASP A 78 -9.15 21.40 0.59
C ASP A 78 -10.59 21.51 1.14
N ARG A 79 -10.98 20.56 2.00
CA ARG A 79 -12.25 20.61 2.75
C ARG A 79 -12.31 21.81 3.71
N LYS A 80 -11.27 22.04 4.50
CA LYS A 80 -11.23 23.15 5.48
C LYS A 80 -11.17 24.53 4.84
N GLN A 81 -10.54 24.65 3.67
CA GLN A 81 -10.39 25.91 2.95
C GLN A 81 -11.62 26.31 2.13
N ASN A 82 -12.72 25.55 2.20
CA ASN A 82 -13.90 25.75 1.33
C ASN A 82 -13.54 25.75 -0.17
N LEU A 83 -12.37 25.22 -0.56
CA LEU A 83 -11.97 25.09 -1.96
C LEU A 83 -12.87 24.07 -2.67
N LEU A 84 -13.34 23.05 -1.94
CA LEU A 84 -14.44 22.21 -2.38
C LEU A 84 -15.71 23.05 -2.62
N HIS A 85 -16.10 23.95 -1.70
CA HIS A 85 -17.27 24.82 -1.89
C HIS A 85 -17.21 25.69 -3.16
N TYR A 86 -16.03 26.22 -3.54
CA TYR A 86 -15.87 26.97 -4.79
C TYR A 86 -15.92 26.09 -6.05
N ALA A 87 -15.43 24.86 -5.99
CA ALA A 87 -15.63 23.88 -7.06
C ALA A 87 -17.09 23.39 -7.15
N TYR A 88 -17.86 23.50 -6.05
CA TYR A 88 -19.16 22.86 -5.87
C TYR A 88 -20.30 23.82 -5.54
N MET A 89 -20.21 25.09 -5.96
CA MET A 89 -21.29 26.10 -5.84
C MET A 89 -22.65 25.67 -6.45
N TYR A 90 -22.73 24.47 -7.04
CA TYR A 90 -23.92 23.89 -7.67
C TYR A 90 -24.51 22.63 -6.99
N GLN A 91 -23.92 22.01 -5.96
CA GLN A 91 -24.45 20.73 -5.42
C GLN A 91 -24.47 20.63 -3.88
N LEU A 92 -25.66 20.88 -3.30
CA LEU A 92 -26.00 20.90 -1.87
C LEU A 92 -26.14 19.50 -1.20
N ARG A 93 -25.35 18.47 -1.55
CA ARG A 93 -25.64 17.08 -1.10
C ARG A 93 -24.52 16.36 -0.33
N LYS A 94 -24.90 15.65 0.75
CA LYS A 94 -24.07 14.73 1.56
C LYS A 94 -23.38 13.61 0.76
N ASN A 95 -23.89 13.26 -0.42
CA ASN A 95 -23.30 12.23 -1.30
C ASN A 95 -22.01 12.69 -2.00
N VAL A 96 -21.70 13.99 -1.94
CA VAL A 96 -20.51 14.56 -2.59
C VAL A 96 -19.24 14.19 -1.82
N ASP A 97 -19.26 14.25 -0.48
CA ASP A 97 -18.10 13.89 0.37
C ASP A 97 -17.64 12.44 0.14
N LEU A 98 -18.57 11.49 0.06
CA LEU A 98 -18.22 10.08 -0.17
C LEU A 98 -17.57 9.85 -1.55
N LYS A 99 -18.07 10.50 -2.59
CA LYS A 99 -17.49 10.37 -3.95
C LYS A 99 -16.06 10.89 -3.99
N VAL A 100 -15.78 12.03 -3.37
CA VAL A 100 -14.43 12.59 -3.35
C VAL A 100 -13.48 11.72 -2.53
N ILE A 101 -13.94 11.10 -1.43
CA ILE A 101 -13.16 10.11 -0.68
C ILE A 101 -12.82 8.88 -1.55
N LEU A 102 -13.78 8.40 -2.36
CA LEU A 102 -13.50 7.30 -3.29
C LEU A 102 -12.50 7.70 -4.38
N TYR A 103 -12.63 8.89 -4.97
CA TYR A 103 -11.64 9.40 -5.94
C TYR A 103 -10.25 9.54 -5.32
N SER A 104 -10.15 10.10 -4.12
CA SER A 104 -8.86 10.23 -3.43
C SER A 104 -8.26 8.85 -3.12
N SER A 105 -9.09 7.85 -2.87
CA SER A 105 -8.63 6.48 -2.63
C SER A 105 -8.04 5.82 -3.88
N VAL A 106 -8.59 6.12 -5.07
CA VAL A 106 -7.99 5.70 -6.34
C VAL A 106 -6.65 6.40 -6.55
N VAL A 107 -6.55 7.69 -6.25
CA VAL A 107 -5.28 8.45 -6.32
C VAL A 107 -4.23 7.88 -5.36
N ALA A 108 -4.64 7.50 -4.14
CA ALA A 108 -3.77 6.84 -3.16
C ALA A 108 -3.28 5.47 -3.66
N ALA A 109 -4.14 4.67 -4.28
CA ALA A 109 -3.73 3.41 -4.90
C ALA A 109 -2.70 3.64 -6.01
N LEU A 110 -2.94 4.60 -6.91
CA LEU A 110 -2.02 4.91 -8.01
C LEU A 110 -0.68 5.47 -7.53
N LEU A 111 -0.68 6.28 -6.46
CA LEU A 111 0.53 6.82 -5.83
C LEU A 111 1.51 5.70 -5.44
N VAL A 112 1.01 4.57 -4.97
CA VAL A 112 1.80 3.42 -4.50
C VAL A 112 2.05 2.40 -5.62
N ILE A 113 1.05 2.12 -6.45
CA ILE A 113 1.19 1.18 -7.57
C ILE A 113 2.25 1.66 -8.57
N THR A 114 2.29 2.97 -8.87
CA THR A 114 3.15 3.50 -9.94
C THR A 114 4.65 3.23 -9.66
N PRO A 115 5.21 3.56 -8.48
CA PRO A 115 6.58 3.17 -8.14
C PRO A 115 6.84 1.66 -8.21
N LEU A 116 5.89 0.83 -7.76
CA LEU A 116 6.06 -0.64 -7.78
C LEU A 116 6.09 -1.20 -9.21
N ILE A 117 5.27 -0.68 -10.11
CA ILE A 117 5.31 -1.05 -11.53
C ILE A 117 6.63 -0.59 -12.16
N MET A 118 7.09 0.62 -11.85
CA MET A 118 8.40 1.11 -12.33
C MET A 118 9.55 0.22 -11.86
N ASN A 119 9.54 -0.19 -10.59
CA ASN A 119 10.49 -1.15 -10.05
C ASN A 119 10.42 -2.48 -10.83
N PHE A 120 9.24 -3.08 -10.93
CA PHE A 120 9.09 -4.38 -11.57
C PHE A 120 9.52 -4.36 -13.04
N ILE A 121 9.16 -3.32 -13.81
CA ILE A 121 9.64 -3.15 -15.19
C ILE A 121 11.17 -2.95 -15.23
N GLY A 122 11.72 -2.18 -14.29
CA GLY A 122 13.16 -1.94 -14.20
C GLY A 122 13.96 -3.22 -13.98
N GLU A 123 13.43 -4.18 -13.24
CA GLU A 123 14.09 -5.47 -13.02
C GLU A 123 14.22 -6.30 -14.30
N PHE A 124 13.26 -6.23 -15.23
CA PHE A 124 13.39 -6.88 -16.53
C PHE A 124 14.51 -6.29 -17.40
N LEU A 125 14.95 -5.06 -17.11
CA LEU A 125 16.07 -4.43 -17.82
C LEU A 125 17.42 -4.86 -17.26
N ILE A 126 17.46 -5.41 -16.03
CA ILE A 126 18.68 -5.68 -15.27
C ILE A 126 18.91 -7.19 -15.09
N LEU A 127 17.83 -7.95 -14.86
CA LEU A 127 17.86 -9.37 -14.53
C LEU A 127 17.38 -10.21 -15.72
N PRO A 128 17.88 -11.44 -15.87
CA PRO A 128 17.42 -12.32 -16.94
C PRO A 128 15.99 -12.78 -16.67
N ASN A 129 15.20 -12.80 -17.74
CA ASN A 129 13.82 -13.25 -17.72
C ASN A 129 13.77 -14.78 -17.85
N ILE A 130 13.99 -15.48 -16.73
CA ILE A 130 13.85 -16.93 -16.63
C ILE A 130 12.61 -17.21 -15.79
N LEU A 131 11.73 -18.11 -16.25
CA LEU A 131 10.52 -18.45 -15.52
C LEU A 131 10.85 -19.25 -14.25
N PRO A 132 10.11 -19.05 -13.14
CA PRO A 132 10.30 -19.84 -11.94
C PRO A 132 9.88 -21.29 -12.20
N GLU A 133 10.76 -22.22 -11.86
CA GLU A 133 10.50 -23.66 -11.91
C GLU A 133 10.39 -24.24 -10.50
N ARG A 134 9.57 -25.28 -10.33
CA ARG A 134 9.33 -25.90 -9.02
C ARG A 134 10.49 -26.75 -8.50
N PHE A 135 11.39 -27.20 -9.38
CA PHE A 135 12.34 -28.30 -9.10
C PHE A 135 13.82 -27.96 -9.32
N THR A 136 14.19 -26.70 -9.61
CA THR A 136 15.59 -26.29 -9.80
C THR A 136 16.29 -25.89 -8.49
N ASN A 137 17.63 -25.90 -8.53
CA ASN A 137 18.61 -26.14 -7.45
C ASN A 137 18.59 -25.28 -6.15
N LYS A 138 17.61 -24.41 -5.94
CA LYS A 138 17.25 -23.85 -4.63
C LYS A 138 15.74 -23.59 -4.70
N PRO A 139 14.88 -24.49 -4.20
CA PRO A 139 13.45 -24.23 -4.21
C PRO A 139 13.23 -22.91 -3.48
N LEU A 140 12.73 -21.90 -4.18
CA LEU A 140 12.61 -20.52 -3.71
C LEU A 140 11.64 -20.34 -2.53
N GLY A 141 11.31 -21.40 -1.80
CA GLY A 141 10.47 -21.37 -0.61
C GLY A 141 9.00 -21.11 -0.91
N PHE A 142 8.60 -21.01 -2.18
CA PHE A 142 7.20 -20.94 -2.61
C PHE A 142 6.55 -22.33 -2.48
N PHE A 143 6.48 -22.82 -1.25
CA PHE A 143 5.67 -23.94 -0.84
C PHE A 143 4.25 -23.43 -0.54
N THR A 144 3.26 -24.29 -0.71
CA THR A 144 1.82 -23.99 -0.62
C THR A 144 1.39 -23.36 0.71
N THR A 145 2.24 -23.37 1.73
CA THR A 145 1.96 -22.88 3.09
C THR A 145 2.25 -21.40 3.31
N TYR A 146 3.05 -20.74 2.47
CA TYR A 146 3.50 -19.36 2.72
C TYR A 146 3.09 -18.36 1.65
N THR A 147 2.25 -18.77 0.69
CA THR A 147 1.93 -17.95 -0.49
C THR A 147 0.45 -18.10 -0.83
N LEU A 148 -0.20 -17.02 -1.28
CA LEU A 148 -1.65 -17.03 -1.56
C LEU A 148 -2.07 -18.14 -2.53
N ASN A 149 -1.26 -18.38 -3.56
CA ASN A 149 -1.47 -19.45 -4.53
C ASN A 149 -0.17 -19.78 -5.27
N ALA A 150 0.60 -20.74 -4.76
CA ALA A 150 1.84 -21.19 -5.39
C ALA A 150 1.61 -21.67 -6.84
N SER A 151 0.48 -22.30 -7.14
CA SER A 151 0.21 -22.80 -8.49
C SER A 151 0.12 -21.69 -9.52
N LEU A 152 -0.51 -20.56 -9.15
CA LEU A 152 -0.61 -19.38 -10.01
C LEU A 152 0.76 -18.72 -10.21
N TYR A 153 1.61 -18.68 -9.18
CA TYR A 153 2.97 -18.13 -9.29
C TYR A 153 3.80 -18.89 -10.35
N TYR A 154 3.80 -20.22 -10.31
CA TYR A 154 4.55 -21.02 -11.29
C TYR A 154 3.91 -21.04 -12.69
N ALA A 155 2.59 -20.89 -12.81
CA ALA A 155 1.90 -20.92 -14.10
C ALA A 155 1.93 -19.56 -14.83
N MET A 156 1.73 -18.47 -14.09
CA MET A 156 1.60 -17.11 -14.63
C MET A 156 2.28 -16.09 -13.67
N PRO A 157 3.62 -16.07 -13.58
CA PRO A 157 4.34 -15.30 -12.56
C PRO A 157 4.15 -13.79 -12.69
N ILE A 158 4.06 -13.27 -13.93
CA ILE A 158 3.76 -11.84 -14.18
C ILE A 158 2.40 -11.47 -13.58
N LEU A 159 1.36 -12.27 -13.88
CA LEU A 159 0.02 -12.02 -13.37
C LEU A 159 -0.01 -12.09 -11.84
N TYR A 160 0.70 -13.06 -11.25
CA TYR A 160 0.81 -13.20 -9.80
C TYR A 160 1.39 -11.94 -9.14
N ILE A 161 2.48 -11.39 -9.67
CA ILE A 161 3.11 -10.18 -9.12
C ILE A 161 2.21 -8.96 -9.31
N LEU A 162 1.57 -8.82 -10.48
CA LEU A 162 0.62 -7.73 -10.72
C LEU A 162 -0.58 -7.78 -9.76
N LEU A 163 -1.08 -8.97 -9.41
CA LEU A 163 -2.12 -9.14 -8.39
C LEU A 163 -1.64 -8.68 -7.01
N TYR A 164 -0.39 -8.95 -6.63
CA TYR A 164 0.19 -8.44 -5.39
C TYR A 164 0.36 -6.92 -5.40
N ILE A 165 0.84 -6.33 -6.50
CA ILE A 165 0.92 -4.87 -6.65
C ILE A 165 -0.47 -4.24 -6.53
N LEU A 166 -1.48 -4.86 -7.16
CA LEU A 166 -2.87 -4.41 -7.04
C LEU A 166 -3.38 -4.53 -5.60
N LEU A 167 -3.06 -5.61 -4.89
CA LEU A 167 -3.40 -5.78 -3.48
C LEU A 167 -2.77 -4.68 -2.61
N VAL A 168 -1.51 -4.32 -2.84
CA VAL A 168 -0.86 -3.18 -2.17
C VAL A 168 -1.61 -1.88 -2.46
N GLY A 169 -2.02 -1.64 -3.71
CA GLY A 169 -2.83 -0.47 -4.07
C GLY A 169 -4.20 -0.44 -3.39
N MET A 170 -4.88 -1.59 -3.26
CA MET A 170 -6.12 -1.70 -2.51
C MET A 170 -5.92 -1.36 -1.03
N TRP A 171 -4.78 -1.72 -0.44
CA TRP A 171 -4.41 -1.34 0.92
C TRP A 171 -4.12 0.15 1.07
N ALA A 172 -3.43 0.75 0.12
CA ALA A 172 -3.23 2.20 0.09
C ALA A 172 -4.58 2.94 0.06
N ALA A 173 -5.55 2.45 -0.74
CA ALA A 173 -6.90 2.99 -0.78
C ALA A 173 -7.62 2.89 0.58
N THR A 174 -7.61 1.75 1.26
CA THR A 174 -8.28 1.60 2.56
C THR A 174 -7.62 2.43 3.65
N MET A 175 -6.28 2.56 3.65
CA MET A 175 -5.56 3.44 4.56
C MET A 175 -5.89 4.91 4.34
N ASN A 176 -6.06 5.34 3.09
CA ASN A 176 -6.52 6.70 2.77
C ASN A 176 -7.90 6.97 3.38
N VAL A 177 -8.86 6.06 3.16
CA VAL A 177 -10.22 6.19 3.74
C VAL A 177 -10.17 6.26 5.27
N LEU A 178 -9.41 5.37 5.92
CA LEU A 178 -9.27 5.36 7.38
C LEU A 178 -8.71 6.68 7.90
N SER A 179 -7.63 7.19 7.29
CA SER A 179 -7.02 8.46 7.69
C SER A 179 -7.97 9.65 7.55
N ILE A 180 -8.67 9.75 6.41
CA ILE A 180 -9.65 10.82 6.20
C ILE A 180 -10.76 10.72 7.24
N THR A 181 -11.39 9.55 7.39
CA THR A 181 -12.55 9.37 8.29
C THR A 181 -12.17 9.56 9.77
N LEU A 182 -10.99 9.14 10.19
CA LEU A 182 -10.47 9.40 11.53
C LEU A 182 -10.25 10.91 11.77
N SER A 183 -9.73 11.63 10.78
CA SER A 183 -9.61 13.09 10.86
C SER A 183 -10.96 13.79 10.90
N LEU A 184 -11.97 13.26 10.19
CA LEU A 184 -13.34 13.79 10.25
C LEU A 184 -13.94 13.58 11.64
N TYR A 185 -13.76 12.40 12.23
CA TYR A 185 -14.25 12.09 13.58
C TYR A 185 -13.64 12.97 14.68
N THR A 186 -12.34 13.24 14.59
CA THR A 186 -11.60 14.00 15.60
C THR A 186 -11.54 15.51 15.34
N ASN A 187 -11.87 15.96 14.12
CA ASN A 187 -11.67 17.31 13.60
C ASN A 187 -10.20 17.82 13.65
N LYS A 188 -9.23 16.95 13.93
CA LYS A 188 -7.81 17.32 13.95
C LYS A 188 -7.09 16.75 12.74
N ARG A 189 -6.45 17.64 11.99
CA ARG A 189 -5.64 17.33 10.79
C ARG A 189 -4.55 16.32 11.06
N ILE A 190 -3.93 16.36 12.25
CA ILE A 190 -2.82 15.46 12.61
C ILE A 190 -3.20 13.99 12.43
N TYR A 191 -4.44 13.59 12.73
CA TYR A 191 -4.87 12.20 12.56
C TYR A 191 -5.08 11.78 11.11
N ALA A 192 -5.25 12.73 10.18
CA ALA A 192 -5.20 12.45 8.74
C ALA A 192 -3.80 12.03 8.29
N ILE A 193 -2.77 12.55 8.98
CA ILE A 193 -1.36 12.37 8.62
C ILE A 193 -0.80 11.08 9.23
N ILE A 194 -1.04 10.85 10.52
CA ILE A 194 -0.39 9.74 11.25
C ILE A 194 -1.35 8.59 11.58
N GLY A 195 -2.66 8.75 11.38
CA GLY A 195 -3.68 7.82 11.86
C GLY A 195 -3.51 6.40 11.33
N SER A 196 -3.46 6.23 10.01
CA SER A 196 -3.30 4.91 9.39
C SER A 196 -1.94 4.29 9.68
N PHE A 197 -0.88 5.11 9.77
CA PHE A 197 0.44 4.63 10.15
C PHE A 197 0.45 4.08 11.59
N ILE A 198 -0.04 4.85 12.57
CA ILE A 198 -0.14 4.40 13.96
C ILE A 198 -0.99 3.13 14.06
N PHE A 199 -2.09 3.06 13.32
CA PHE A 199 -2.95 1.88 13.35
C PHE A 199 -2.24 0.62 12.82
N GLN A 200 -1.45 0.74 11.74
CA GLN A 200 -0.58 -0.35 11.29
C GLN A 200 0.45 -0.75 12.37
N ILE A 201 1.11 0.21 13.03
CA ILE A 201 2.07 -0.08 14.11
C ILE A 201 1.39 -0.80 15.28
N ILE A 202 0.19 -0.38 15.69
CA ILE A 202 -0.58 -1.05 16.73
C ILE A 202 -0.87 -2.49 16.34
N LEU A 203 -1.31 -2.74 15.10
CA LEU A 203 -1.56 -4.11 14.63
C LEU A 203 -0.30 -4.98 14.65
N ILE A 204 0.85 -4.44 14.22
CA ILE A 204 2.14 -5.15 14.28
C ILE A 204 2.47 -5.55 15.72
N ILE A 205 2.36 -4.60 16.66
CA ILE A 205 2.62 -4.85 18.09
C ILE A 205 1.67 -5.92 18.62
N LEU A 206 0.37 -5.81 18.35
CA LEU A 206 -0.64 -6.77 18.82
C LEU A 206 -0.39 -8.19 18.30
N THR A 207 -0.01 -8.33 17.03
CA THR A 207 0.28 -9.65 16.45
C THR A 207 1.51 -10.32 17.02
N ASN A 208 2.48 -9.56 17.56
CA ASN A 208 3.67 -10.14 18.18
C ASN A 208 3.38 -10.75 19.56
N PHE A 209 2.18 -10.57 20.13
CA PHE A 209 1.76 -11.23 21.38
C PHE A 209 1.06 -12.58 21.17
N THR A 210 0.82 -12.99 19.93
CA THR A 210 0.07 -14.21 19.60
C THR A 210 0.81 -15.02 18.54
N ASP A 211 1.00 -16.32 18.77
CA ASP A 211 1.71 -17.18 17.81
C ASP A 211 0.94 -17.39 16.50
N GLU A 212 -0.39 -17.35 16.54
CA GLU A 212 -1.28 -17.43 15.36
C GLU A 212 -2.32 -16.29 15.35
N PRO A 213 -1.98 -15.10 14.82
CA PRO A 213 -2.90 -13.98 14.80
C PRO A 213 -4.02 -14.17 13.77
N TYR A 214 -5.28 -14.03 14.22
CA TYR A 214 -6.45 -14.02 13.33
C TYR A 214 -6.51 -12.78 12.41
N ILE A 215 -5.89 -11.68 12.81
CA ILE A 215 -5.79 -10.42 12.05
C ILE A 215 -4.32 -10.16 11.82
N ALA A 216 -3.91 -10.03 10.56
CA ALA A 216 -2.51 -9.82 10.20
C ALA A 216 -2.27 -8.36 9.83
N PRO A 217 -1.20 -7.71 10.28
CA PRO A 217 -0.87 -6.37 9.84
C PRO A 217 -0.56 -6.37 8.34
N PRO A 218 -0.90 -5.29 7.61
CA PRO A 218 -0.68 -5.21 6.16
C PRO A 218 0.70 -5.63 5.68
N ILE A 219 1.73 -5.22 6.41
CA ILE A 219 3.12 -5.51 6.08
C ILE A 219 3.45 -7.01 6.01
N TYR A 220 2.77 -7.86 6.80
CA TYR A 220 3.11 -9.29 6.89
C TYR A 220 2.58 -10.14 5.75
N PHE A 221 1.48 -9.76 5.11
CA PHE A 221 0.96 -10.50 3.95
C PHE A 221 1.23 -9.79 2.62
N LEU A 222 1.61 -8.50 2.64
CA LEU A 222 2.08 -7.78 1.45
C LEU A 222 3.53 -8.14 1.10
N LEU A 223 4.30 -8.62 2.09
CA LEU A 223 5.67 -9.08 1.91
C LEU A 223 5.66 -10.61 1.78
N VAL A 224 5.94 -11.11 0.58
CA VAL A 224 5.60 -12.50 0.21
C VAL A 224 6.54 -13.53 0.82
N LYS A 225 7.77 -13.15 1.17
CA LYS A 225 8.87 -14.11 1.37
C LYS A 225 9.57 -13.98 2.72
N THR A 226 8.97 -13.35 3.72
CA THR A 226 9.65 -13.15 5.00
C THR A 226 9.49 -14.28 6.02
N GLY A 227 8.81 -15.38 5.71
CA GLY A 227 8.71 -16.54 6.62
C GLY A 227 8.05 -16.24 7.99
N PHE A 228 7.60 -14.99 8.22
CA PHE A 228 7.06 -14.52 9.49
C PHE A 228 5.61 -14.96 9.74
N MET A 229 4.90 -15.52 8.74
CA MET A 229 3.53 -15.98 8.94
C MET A 229 3.03 -16.86 7.79
N TYR A 230 2.16 -17.82 8.12
CA TYR A 230 1.31 -18.50 7.15
C TYR A 230 0.43 -17.45 6.45
N ILE A 231 0.60 -17.25 5.14
CA ILE A 231 -0.27 -16.37 4.36
C ILE A 231 -1.58 -17.12 4.11
N ASN A 232 -2.49 -17.03 5.08
CA ASN A 232 -3.86 -17.47 4.94
C ASN A 232 -4.73 -16.33 4.38
N VAL A 233 -5.66 -16.66 3.49
CA VAL A 233 -6.60 -15.69 2.91
C VAL A 233 -7.49 -15.07 4.00
N LEU A 234 -7.82 -15.84 5.04
CA LEU A 234 -8.74 -15.43 6.10
C LEU A 234 -8.22 -14.21 6.91
N PRO A 235 -6.99 -14.20 7.46
CA PRO A 235 -6.44 -13.01 8.12
C PRO A 235 -6.43 -11.74 7.25
N ILE A 236 -6.16 -11.87 5.95
CA ILE A 236 -6.17 -10.74 5.03
C ILE A 236 -7.58 -10.16 4.94
N LEU A 237 -8.59 -11.02 4.72
CA LEU A 237 -9.99 -10.61 4.64
C LEU A 237 -10.47 -9.97 5.95
N LEU A 238 -10.15 -10.56 7.10
CA LEU A 238 -10.52 -10.01 8.40
C LEU A 238 -9.89 -8.64 8.66
N THR A 239 -8.64 -8.45 8.21
CA THR A 239 -7.96 -7.15 8.32
C THR A 239 -8.63 -6.11 7.42
N PHE A 240 -9.00 -6.47 6.19
CA PHE A 240 -9.77 -5.57 5.31
C PHE A 240 -11.10 -5.17 5.94
N ILE A 241 -11.85 -6.14 6.48
CA ILE A 241 -13.12 -5.91 7.17
C ILE A 241 -12.92 -4.97 8.36
N LEU A 242 -11.84 -5.14 9.14
CA LEU A 242 -11.52 -4.25 10.26
C LEU A 242 -11.29 -2.81 9.81
N TYR A 243 -10.46 -2.57 8.79
CA TYR A 243 -10.20 -1.22 8.29
C TYR A 243 -11.45 -0.56 7.72
N VAL A 244 -12.25 -1.30 6.94
CA VAL A 244 -13.49 -0.79 6.35
C VAL A 244 -14.53 -0.49 7.41
N SER A 245 -14.73 -1.39 8.39
CA SER A 245 -15.70 -1.20 9.47
C SER A 245 -15.34 -0.01 10.37
N LEU A 246 -14.07 0.15 10.73
CA LEU A 246 -13.59 1.32 11.46
C LEU A 246 -13.77 2.61 10.67
N SER A 247 -13.46 2.59 9.37
CA SER A 247 -13.66 3.74 8.49
C SER A 247 -15.13 4.17 8.43
N ILE A 248 -16.05 3.20 8.28
CA ILE A 248 -17.50 3.46 8.30
C ILE A 248 -17.93 4.02 9.66
N TYR A 249 -17.46 3.43 10.76
CA TYR A 249 -17.76 3.89 12.11
C TYR A 249 -17.33 5.36 12.32
N PHE A 250 -16.09 5.70 11.98
CA PHE A 250 -15.58 7.06 12.12
C PHE A 250 -16.26 8.04 11.17
N TYR A 251 -16.61 7.62 9.96
CA TYR A 251 -17.38 8.44 9.03
C TYR A 251 -18.76 8.80 9.61
N ILE A 252 -19.55 7.81 10.05
CA ILE A 252 -20.90 8.03 10.58
C ILE A 252 -20.85 8.90 11.84
N ARG A 253 -19.95 8.59 12.78
CA ARG A 253 -19.78 9.35 14.02
C ARG A 253 -19.27 10.77 13.76
N GLY A 254 -18.32 10.93 12.84
CA GLY A 254 -17.76 12.22 12.47
C GLY A 254 -18.81 13.13 11.82
N MET A 255 -19.56 12.62 10.86
CA MET A 255 -20.62 13.40 10.20
C MET A 255 -21.74 13.80 11.16
N ARG A 256 -22.20 12.90 12.04
CA ARG A 256 -23.25 13.23 13.03
C ARG A 256 -22.81 14.26 14.06
N LYS A 257 -21.52 14.29 14.43
CA LYS A 257 -20.99 15.18 15.46
C LYS A 257 -20.92 16.64 15.02
N TYR A 258 -20.80 16.90 13.71
CA TYR A 258 -20.58 18.25 13.17
C TYR A 258 -21.71 18.72 12.23
N GLU A 259 -22.82 17.97 12.12
CA GLU A 259 -24.07 18.43 11.48
C GLU A 259 -25.05 19.05 12.49
N LEU A 260 -24.73 19.03 13.78
CA LEU A 260 -25.56 19.55 14.88
C LEU A 260 -24.99 20.84 15.51
N ASP A 261 -23.89 21.37 14.97
CA ASP A 261 -23.32 22.69 15.26
C ASP A 261 -23.52 23.59 14.03
#